data_AF-A0A2G9MT80-F1
#
_entry.id   AF-A0A2G9MT80-F1
#
_cell.length_a   1.000
_cell.length_b   1.000
_cell.length_c   1.000
_cell.angle_alpha   90.00
_cell.angle_beta   90.00
_cell.angle_gamma   90.00
#
_symmetry.space_group_name_H-M   'P 1'
#
loop_
_entity.id
_entity.type
_entity.pdbx_description
1 polymer ?
#
loop_
_entity_poly.entity_id
_entity_poly.type
_entity_poly.pdbx_seq_one_letter_code
_entity_poly.pdbx_strand_id
1 'polypeptide(L)'
;MTEKNLDHTVMYHFTNRAGWKGVNEGNPNFVYEDPRIGEYVEGKDIRGLWPCSRLIITGAGSELVPFEATEPAVFGLLKEKPESWIQYNDCINVFDYLMSCCAGHSDEEGRRDLVLLRVDLKPEDNPFVVDYLHIRHLARDYSAESNSERKRAILSEGNKRYWESRVPLADYKDNFTLPEIVIWTPIPQDRVHFVWEKDLHGFLDETHGRS
;
A
#
# COMPACT_ATOMS: atom_id res chain seq x y z
N MET A 1 11.75 32.76 -0.30
CA MET A 1 11.18 31.77 -1.24
C MET A 1 12.07 30.54 -1.14
N THR A 2 11.68 29.59 -0.30
CA THR A 2 12.39 28.32 -0.13
C THR A 2 12.03 27.43 -1.31
N GLU A 3 13.03 27.02 -2.08
CA GLU A 3 12.91 25.97 -3.08
C GLU A 3 12.29 24.74 -2.40
N LYS A 4 11.07 24.38 -2.81
CA LYS A 4 10.48 23.09 -2.43
C LYS A 4 11.31 22.03 -3.12
N ASN A 5 12.15 21.36 -2.35
CA ASN A 5 12.94 20.22 -2.79
C ASN A 5 11.98 19.06 -3.10
N LEU A 6 11.46 19.03 -4.33
CA LEU A 6 10.56 17.99 -4.84
C LEU A 6 11.39 16.84 -5.39
N ASP A 7 12.05 16.08 -4.53
CA ASP A 7 12.70 14.83 -4.97
C ASP A 7 11.80 13.59 -4.81
N HIS A 8 10.57 13.78 -4.29
CA HIS A 8 9.58 12.70 -4.18
C HIS A 8 8.61 12.72 -5.38
N THR A 9 9.14 12.47 -6.57
CA THR A 9 8.35 12.34 -7.81
C THR A 9 7.99 10.89 -8.15
N VAL A 10 8.37 9.95 -7.29
CA VAL A 10 8.20 8.52 -7.52
C VAL A 10 7.73 7.79 -6.28
N MET A 11 7.03 6.68 -6.48
CA MET A 11 6.82 5.65 -5.46
C MET A 11 7.18 4.26 -5.99
N TYR A 12 7.40 3.34 -5.06
CA TYR A 12 7.68 1.93 -5.34
C TYR A 12 6.51 1.07 -4.92
N HIS A 13 5.88 0.40 -5.89
CA HIS A 13 4.72 -0.45 -5.66
C HIS A 13 5.11 -1.92 -5.81
N PHE A 14 4.93 -2.69 -4.74
CA PHE A 14 5.15 -4.14 -4.73
C PHE A 14 3.87 -4.87 -5.10
N THR A 15 3.98 -5.80 -6.05
CA THR A 15 2.90 -6.64 -6.53
C THR A 15 3.43 -8.01 -6.93
N ASN A 16 2.68 -8.77 -7.72
CA ASN A 16 3.11 -10.04 -8.31
C ASN A 16 2.90 -10.04 -9.82
N ARG A 17 3.31 -11.14 -10.49
CA ARG A 17 3.19 -11.27 -11.95
C ARG A 17 1.76 -11.08 -12.46
N ALA A 18 0.75 -11.59 -11.73
CA ALA A 18 -0.66 -11.40 -12.09
C ALA A 18 -1.10 -9.94 -11.94
N GLY A 19 -0.65 -9.26 -10.88
CA GLY A 19 -0.89 -7.83 -10.67
C GLY A 19 -0.25 -6.98 -11.78
N TRP A 20 1.01 -7.25 -12.12
CA TRP A 20 1.70 -6.58 -13.23
C TRP A 20 1.01 -6.82 -14.58
N LYS A 21 0.56 -8.04 -14.85
CA LYS A 21 -0.25 -8.34 -16.03
C LYS A 21 -1.54 -7.50 -16.04
N GLY A 22 -2.24 -7.44 -14.91
CA GLY A 22 -3.46 -6.64 -14.75
C GLY A 22 -3.23 -5.14 -15.00
N VAL A 23 -2.09 -4.60 -14.58
CA VAL A 23 -1.72 -3.19 -14.87
C VAL A 23 -1.64 -2.92 -16.38
N ASN A 24 -1.13 -3.86 -17.18
CA ASN A 24 -0.92 -3.66 -18.62
C ASN A 24 -2.12 -4.01 -19.48
N GLU A 25 -2.80 -5.11 -19.14
CA GLU A 25 -3.84 -5.71 -19.97
C GLU A 25 -5.25 -5.44 -19.45
N GLY A 26 -5.37 -4.96 -18.22
CA GLY A 26 -6.60 -4.97 -17.45
C GLY A 26 -6.86 -6.31 -16.77
N ASN A 27 -7.80 -6.30 -15.83
CA ASN A 27 -8.13 -7.45 -15.01
C ASN A 27 -9.61 -7.87 -15.19
N PRO A 28 -9.91 -8.78 -16.13
CA PRO A 28 -11.28 -9.12 -16.50
C PRO A 28 -12.07 -9.82 -15.39
N ASN A 29 -11.41 -10.31 -14.35
CA ASN A 29 -12.04 -11.00 -13.23
C ASN A 29 -12.50 -10.05 -12.12
N PHE A 30 -12.27 -8.74 -12.28
CA PHE A 30 -12.53 -7.75 -11.26
C PHE A 30 -13.46 -6.66 -11.80
N VAL A 31 -14.26 -6.12 -10.91
CA VAL A 31 -15.03 -4.90 -11.13
C VAL A 31 -14.53 -3.92 -10.09
N TYR A 32 -14.22 -2.71 -10.53
CA TYR A 32 -13.71 -1.65 -9.67
C TYR A 32 -14.76 -0.56 -9.55
N GLU A 33 -14.91 0.01 -8.37
CA GLU A 33 -15.60 1.29 -8.24
C GLU A 33 -14.65 2.39 -8.71
N ASP A 34 -15.06 3.20 -9.69
CA ASP A 34 -14.30 4.36 -10.11
C ASP A 34 -14.52 5.49 -9.11
N PRO A 35 -13.51 5.85 -8.30
CA PRO A 35 -13.68 6.83 -7.22
C PRO A 35 -13.96 8.25 -7.74
N ARG A 36 -13.80 8.49 -9.05
CA ARG A 36 -14.03 9.80 -9.67
C ARG A 36 -15.51 10.04 -10.01
N ILE A 37 -16.25 8.96 -10.27
CA ILE A 37 -17.65 9.02 -10.75
C ILE A 37 -18.61 8.20 -9.90
N GLY A 38 -18.12 7.35 -8.99
CA GLY A 38 -18.94 6.49 -8.14
C GLY A 38 -19.66 5.37 -8.89
N GLU A 39 -19.16 4.98 -10.07
CA GLU A 39 -19.72 3.92 -10.90
C GLU A 39 -18.79 2.71 -10.95
N TYR A 40 -19.39 1.52 -11.10
CA TYR A 40 -18.64 0.28 -11.27
C TYR A 40 -18.20 0.11 -12.72
N VAL A 41 -16.89 -0.10 -12.90
CA VAL A 41 -16.24 -0.28 -14.20
C VAL A 41 -15.60 -1.67 -14.29
N GLU A 42 -15.77 -2.31 -15.45
CA GLU A 42 -15.19 -3.63 -15.70
C GLU A 42 -13.66 -3.53 -15.77
N GLY A 43 -12.98 -4.37 -14.99
CA GLY A 43 -11.52 -4.33 -14.89
C GLY A 43 -10.78 -4.63 -16.19
N LYS A 44 -11.42 -5.29 -17.16
CA LYS A 44 -10.82 -5.58 -18.47
C LYS A 44 -10.45 -4.33 -19.27
N ASP A 45 -11.17 -3.22 -19.04
CA ASP A 45 -10.98 -1.96 -19.77
C ASP A 45 -10.09 -0.98 -18.99
N ILE A 46 -9.61 -1.40 -17.82
CA ILE A 46 -8.88 -0.57 -16.87
C ILE A 46 -7.40 -0.95 -16.92
N ARG A 47 -6.55 -0.01 -17.35
CA ARG A 47 -5.09 -0.18 -17.33
C ARG A 47 -4.46 0.80 -16.36
N GLY A 48 -3.39 0.36 -15.69
CA GLY A 48 -2.71 1.12 -14.65
C GLY A 48 -2.92 0.55 -13.25
N LEU A 49 -2.54 1.31 -12.23
CA LEU A 49 -2.80 0.95 -10.84
C LEU A 49 -4.14 1.54 -10.41
N TRP A 50 -5.06 0.64 -10.05
CA TRP A 50 -6.37 1.04 -9.54
C TRP A 50 -6.39 0.99 -8.01
N PRO A 51 -7.12 1.92 -7.37
CA PRO A 51 -7.36 1.86 -5.94
C PRO A 51 -7.97 0.51 -5.54
N CYS A 52 -7.34 -0.14 -4.57
CA CYS A 52 -7.79 -1.42 -4.04
C CYS A 52 -8.03 -1.28 -2.54
N SER A 53 -9.03 -2.00 -2.02
CA SER A 53 -9.27 -2.04 -0.59
C SER A 53 -8.02 -2.57 0.11
N ARG A 54 -7.59 -1.85 1.13
CA ARG A 54 -6.48 -2.30 1.96
C ARG A 54 -6.88 -3.53 2.78
N LEU A 55 -5.88 -4.26 3.27
CA LEU A 55 -5.97 -5.15 4.44
C LEU A 55 -6.28 -4.41 5.77
N ILE A 56 -6.92 -3.24 5.73
CA ILE A 56 -7.65 -2.71 6.89
C ILE A 56 -8.91 -3.54 6.99
N ILE A 57 -9.31 -3.95 8.19
CA ILE A 57 -10.55 -4.71 8.38
C ILE A 57 -11.72 -3.82 7.94
N THR A 58 -12.15 -4.02 6.70
CA THR A 58 -13.27 -3.34 6.06
C THR A 58 -14.56 -3.59 6.85
N GLY A 59 -15.42 -2.58 6.90
CA GLY A 59 -16.80 -2.72 7.41
C GLY A 59 -17.11 -2.04 8.75
N ALA A 60 -16.14 -1.43 9.42
CA ALA A 60 -16.42 -0.52 10.52
C ALA A 60 -16.29 0.92 10.01
N GLY A 61 -17.35 1.43 9.37
CA GLY A 61 -17.52 2.87 9.25
C GLY A 61 -17.33 3.47 10.65
N SER A 62 -16.35 4.33 10.79
CA SER A 62 -16.05 4.96 12.06
C SER A 62 -16.58 6.38 12.00
N GLU A 63 -17.43 6.76 12.96
CA GLU A 63 -17.85 8.16 13.12
C GLU A 63 -16.67 9.12 13.38
N LEU A 64 -15.48 8.58 13.69
CA LEU A 64 -14.28 9.35 14.00
C LEU A 64 -13.49 9.80 12.77
N VAL A 65 -13.77 9.23 11.59
CA VAL A 65 -13.10 9.59 10.34
C VAL A 65 -14.11 9.81 9.22
N PRO A 66 -13.79 10.68 8.25
CA PRO A 66 -14.65 10.85 7.08
C PRO A 66 -14.66 9.57 6.23
N PHE A 67 -15.65 9.41 5.35
CA PHE A 67 -15.88 8.21 4.55
C PHE A 67 -14.65 7.84 3.69
N GLU A 68 -13.98 8.86 3.15
CA GLU A 68 -12.77 8.79 2.33
C GLU A 68 -11.62 8.04 3.03
N ALA A 69 -11.61 8.00 4.37
CA ALA A 69 -10.62 7.22 5.14
C ALA A 69 -10.78 5.70 4.99
N THR A 70 -11.94 5.26 4.50
CA THR A 70 -12.28 3.86 4.29
C THR A 70 -12.28 3.46 2.82
N GLU A 71 -12.08 4.42 1.91
CA GLU A 71 -12.05 4.17 0.48
C GLU A 71 -10.79 3.39 0.05
N PRO A 72 -10.90 2.59 -1.03
CA PRO A 72 -9.75 2.00 -1.69
C PRO A 72 -8.67 3.03 -2.04
N ALA A 73 -7.41 2.61 -2.04
CA ALA A 73 -6.29 3.44 -2.47
C ALA A 73 -5.20 2.60 -3.16
N VAL A 74 -4.29 3.29 -3.85
CA VAL A 74 -3.02 2.75 -4.33
C VAL A 74 -1.97 3.01 -3.25
N PHE A 75 -1.21 1.97 -2.92
CA PHE A 75 -0.19 2.00 -1.87
C PHE A 75 1.20 1.80 -2.45
N GLY A 76 2.19 2.49 -1.90
CA GLY A 76 3.59 2.34 -2.30
C GLY A 76 4.56 2.80 -1.21
N LEU A 77 5.84 2.55 -1.41
CA LEU A 77 6.92 2.93 -0.51
C LEU A 77 7.76 4.05 -1.13
N LEU A 78 8.38 4.88 -0.30
CA LEU A 78 9.27 5.98 -0.73
C LEU A 78 10.55 5.48 -1.42
N LYS A 79 10.97 4.26 -1.10
CA LYS A 79 12.22 3.66 -1.59
C LYS A 79 11.99 2.20 -1.98
N GLU A 80 12.80 1.72 -2.92
CA GLU A 80 12.85 0.30 -3.30
C GLU A 80 13.25 -0.60 -2.11
N LYS A 81 14.25 -0.17 -1.33
CA LYS A 81 14.70 -0.85 -0.11
C LYS A 81 14.53 0.09 1.09
N PRO A 82 13.32 0.21 1.66
CA PRO A 82 13.06 1.15 2.74
C PRO A 82 13.66 0.64 4.05
N GLU A 83 14.79 1.21 4.45
CA GLU A 83 15.57 0.72 5.60
C GLU A 83 14.77 0.74 6.90
N SER A 84 13.93 1.76 7.10
CA SER A 84 13.09 1.86 8.29
C SER A 84 12.10 0.70 8.40
N TRP A 85 11.55 0.22 7.28
CA TRP A 85 10.66 -0.93 7.27
C TRP A 85 11.41 -2.24 7.48
N ILE A 86 12.55 -2.41 6.81
CA ILE A 86 13.38 -3.63 6.89
C ILE A 86 13.91 -3.84 8.32
N GLN A 87 14.29 -2.75 9.00
CA GLN A 87 14.85 -2.79 10.35
C GLN A 87 13.79 -2.76 11.45
N TYR A 88 12.55 -2.37 11.12
CA TYR A 88 11.48 -2.29 12.11
C TYR A 88 11.09 -3.69 12.59
N ASN A 89 11.55 -4.00 13.80
CA ASN A 89 11.25 -5.23 14.48
C ASN A 89 10.33 -4.93 15.67
N ASP A 90 9.06 -5.28 15.52
CA ASP A 90 8.14 -5.53 16.64
C ASP A 90 8.00 -7.06 16.80
N CYS A 91 6.87 -7.59 17.27
CA CYS A 91 6.66 -9.03 17.39
C CYS A 91 6.64 -9.83 16.07
N ILE A 92 6.61 -9.16 14.90
CA ILE A 92 6.69 -9.76 13.55
C ILE A 92 7.53 -8.81 12.67
N ASN A 93 8.33 -9.37 11.77
CA ASN A 93 8.97 -8.58 10.70
C ASN A 93 7.89 -8.07 9.72
N VAL A 94 7.53 -6.79 9.87
CA VAL A 94 6.42 -6.16 9.15
C VAL A 94 6.70 -6.11 7.65
N PHE A 95 7.95 -5.88 7.26
CA PHE A 95 8.35 -5.87 5.86
C PHE A 95 8.19 -7.24 5.21
N ASP A 96 8.67 -8.31 5.85
CA ASP A 96 8.52 -9.68 5.34
C ASP A 96 7.05 -10.07 5.20
N TYR A 97 6.21 -9.68 6.16
CA TYR A 97 4.77 -9.90 6.09
C TYR A 97 4.15 -9.18 4.88
N LEU A 98 4.48 -7.89 4.67
CA LEU A 98 3.98 -7.12 3.53
C LEU A 98 4.41 -7.76 2.20
N MET A 99 5.69 -8.11 2.05
CA MET A 99 6.20 -8.75 0.84
C MET A 99 5.50 -10.09 0.58
N SER A 100 5.23 -10.86 1.64
CA SER A 100 4.44 -12.08 1.55
C SER A 100 2.99 -11.82 1.12
N CYS A 101 2.36 -10.71 1.53
CA CYS A 101 1.02 -10.36 1.05
C CYS A 101 1.02 -9.91 -0.43
N CYS A 102 2.09 -9.24 -0.88
CA CYS A 102 2.24 -8.80 -2.26
C CYS A 102 2.58 -9.97 -3.20
N ALA A 103 3.41 -10.89 -2.74
CA ALA A 103 3.79 -12.07 -3.49
C ALA A 103 2.54 -12.94 -3.75
N GLY A 104 2.39 -13.40 -4.99
CA GLY A 104 1.24 -14.22 -5.38
C GLY A 104 1.18 -15.57 -4.65
N HIS A 105 0.25 -16.42 -5.08
CA HIS A 105 0.27 -17.83 -4.69
C HIS A 105 1.55 -18.50 -5.19
N SER A 106 2.01 -19.51 -4.45
CA SER A 106 3.13 -20.35 -4.91
C SER A 106 2.77 -21.06 -6.21
N ASP A 107 3.72 -21.13 -7.14
CA ASP A 107 3.64 -22.01 -8.30
C ASP A 107 3.86 -23.49 -7.90
N GLU A 108 3.82 -24.40 -8.88
CA GLU A 108 4.03 -25.85 -8.67
C GLU A 108 5.40 -26.18 -8.06
N GLU A 109 6.38 -25.28 -8.20
CA GLU A 109 7.74 -25.40 -7.66
C GLU A 109 7.87 -24.71 -6.29
N GLY A 110 6.78 -24.19 -5.73
CA GLY A 110 6.75 -23.50 -4.45
C GLY A 110 7.19 -22.03 -4.50
N ARG A 111 7.58 -21.51 -5.67
CA ARG A 111 8.09 -20.14 -5.83
C ARG A 111 6.98 -19.13 -5.80
N ARG A 112 7.27 -17.97 -5.24
CA ARG A 112 6.30 -16.87 -5.15
C ARG A 112 6.87 -15.64 -5.82
N ASP A 113 6.30 -15.27 -6.96
CA ASP A 113 6.76 -14.11 -7.72
C ASP A 113 6.42 -12.82 -6.99
N LEU A 114 7.44 -11.99 -6.78
CA LEU A 114 7.35 -10.63 -6.31
C LEU A 114 7.85 -9.69 -7.42
N VAL A 115 7.03 -8.72 -7.78
CA VAL A 115 7.33 -7.72 -8.81
C VAL A 115 7.40 -6.35 -8.17
N LEU A 116 8.45 -5.60 -8.50
CA LEU A 116 8.57 -4.19 -8.13
C LEU A 116 8.28 -3.30 -9.33
N LEU A 117 7.40 -2.33 -9.10
CA LEU A 117 7.07 -1.28 -10.05
C LEU A 117 7.53 0.08 -9.50
N ARG A 118 8.10 0.92 -10.38
CA ARG A 118 8.34 2.34 -10.14
C ARG A 118 7.19 3.11 -10.75
N VAL A 119 6.60 4.01 -9.98
CA VAL A 119 5.44 4.79 -10.42
C VAL A 119 5.80 6.26 -10.42
N ASP A 120 5.65 6.91 -11.57
CA ASP A 120 5.84 8.36 -11.70
C ASP A 120 4.61 9.10 -11.15
N LEU A 121 4.83 9.88 -10.11
CA LEU A 121 3.80 10.65 -9.44
C LEU A 121 3.69 12.05 -10.04
N LYS A 122 2.47 12.55 -10.11
CA LYS A 122 2.16 13.92 -10.52
C LYS A 122 1.38 14.65 -9.42
N PRO A 123 1.42 16.00 -9.40
CA PRO A 123 0.69 16.78 -8.40
C PRO A 123 -0.81 16.47 -8.36
N GLU A 124 -1.44 16.17 -9.50
CA GLU A 124 -2.87 15.83 -9.59
C GLU A 124 -3.26 14.52 -8.91
N ASP A 125 -2.31 13.62 -8.62
CA ASP A 125 -2.59 12.38 -7.87
C ASP A 125 -2.86 12.66 -6.39
N ASN A 126 -2.51 13.87 -5.92
CA ASN A 126 -2.60 14.28 -4.53
C ASN A 126 -2.03 13.23 -3.55
N PRO A 127 -0.75 12.82 -3.70
CA PRO A 127 -0.18 11.77 -2.88
C PRO A 127 0.05 12.22 -1.45
N PHE A 128 -0.28 11.35 -0.50
CA PHE A 128 0.00 11.55 0.92
C PHE A 128 0.99 10.50 1.43
N VAL A 129 1.81 10.88 2.40
CA VAL A 129 2.55 9.94 3.24
C VAL A 129 1.77 9.74 4.54
N VAL A 130 1.67 8.48 4.98
CA VAL A 130 1.07 8.05 6.25
C VAL A 130 2.06 7.22 7.05
N ASP A 131 1.90 7.16 8.37
CA ASP A 131 2.68 6.24 9.20
C ASP A 131 1.93 4.91 9.36
N TYR A 132 2.39 3.88 8.66
CA TYR A 132 1.82 2.53 8.72
C TYR A 132 1.92 1.90 10.12
N LEU A 133 2.74 2.46 11.01
CA LEU A 133 2.82 2.06 12.41
C LEU A 133 1.43 2.03 13.09
N HIS A 134 0.54 2.96 12.72
CA HIS A 134 -0.82 3.00 13.28
C HIS A 134 -1.65 1.78 12.89
N ILE A 135 -1.54 1.30 11.65
CA ILE A 135 -2.22 0.07 11.21
C ILE A 135 -1.63 -1.15 11.92
N ARG A 136 -0.31 -1.17 12.12
CA ARG A 136 0.34 -2.28 12.82
C ARG A 136 -0.13 -2.40 14.27
N HIS A 137 -0.22 -1.28 14.97
CA HIS A 137 -0.77 -1.23 16.33
C HIS A 137 -2.25 -1.60 16.37
N LEU A 138 -3.06 -1.08 15.43
CA LEU A 138 -4.47 -1.47 15.29
C LEU A 138 -4.60 -2.99 15.16
N ALA A 139 -3.85 -3.61 14.25
CA ALA A 139 -3.94 -5.05 14.01
C ALA A 139 -3.57 -5.87 15.26
N ARG A 140 -2.50 -5.48 15.96
CA ARG A 140 -2.08 -6.13 17.22
C ARG A 140 -3.17 -6.05 18.28
N ASP A 141 -3.68 -4.84 18.54
CA ASP A 141 -4.64 -4.60 19.60
C ASP A 141 -6.00 -5.24 19.26
N TYR A 142 -6.41 -5.21 17.99
CA TYR A 142 -7.62 -5.86 17.49
C TYR A 142 -7.59 -7.38 17.65
N SER A 143 -6.45 -8.02 17.31
CA SER A 143 -6.28 -9.46 17.43
C SER A 143 -6.25 -9.95 18.88
N ALA A 144 -5.79 -9.12 19.81
CA ALA A 144 -5.74 -9.44 21.24
C ALA A 144 -7.08 -9.26 21.96
N GLU A 145 -7.99 -8.46 21.42
CA GLU A 145 -9.30 -8.23 22.00
C GLU A 145 -10.28 -9.36 21.63
N SER A 146 -11.17 -9.73 22.54
CA SER A 146 -12.23 -10.73 22.32
C SER A 146 -13.62 -10.11 22.37
N ASN A 147 -13.78 -8.98 23.04
CA ASN A 147 -15.03 -8.23 23.14
C ASN A 147 -15.32 -7.44 21.85
N SER A 148 -16.52 -7.64 21.27
CA SER A 148 -16.91 -7.06 19.99
C SER A 148 -17.06 -5.53 20.00
N GLU A 149 -17.55 -4.94 21.10
CA GLU A 149 -17.71 -3.49 21.24
C GLU A 149 -16.34 -2.82 21.33
N ARG A 150 -15.44 -3.37 22.14
CA ARG A 150 -14.04 -2.90 22.23
C ARG A 150 -13.29 -3.04 20.92
N LYS A 151 -13.51 -4.13 20.17
CA LYS A 151 -12.96 -4.28 18.81
C LYS A 151 -13.36 -3.13 17.88
N ARG A 152 -14.64 -2.72 17.90
CA ARG A 152 -15.10 -1.58 17.08
C ARG A 152 -14.46 -0.27 17.50
N ALA A 153 -14.26 -0.06 18.81
CA ALA A 153 -13.57 1.12 19.31
C ALA A 153 -12.09 1.15 18.88
N ILE A 154 -11.39 0.00 18.96
CA ILE A 154 -9.99 -0.14 18.50
C ILE A 154 -9.88 0.14 16.99
N LEU A 155 -10.78 -0.43 16.18
CA LEU A 155 -10.81 -0.16 14.73
C LEU A 155 -11.01 1.33 14.45
N SER A 156 -11.98 1.95 15.12
CA SER A 156 -12.31 3.37 14.94
C SER A 156 -11.13 4.27 15.28
N GLU A 157 -10.51 4.07 16.44
CA GLU A 157 -9.39 4.88 16.91
C GLU A 157 -8.13 4.64 16.08
N GLY A 158 -7.85 3.40 15.67
CA GLY A 158 -6.69 3.12 14.82
C GLY A 158 -6.84 3.69 13.40
N ASN A 159 -8.05 3.63 12.82
CA ASN A 159 -8.35 4.29 11.55
C ASN A 159 -8.18 5.81 11.66
N LYS A 160 -8.66 6.41 12.76
CA LYS A 160 -8.45 7.83 13.04
C LYS A 160 -6.99 8.21 13.09
N ARG A 161 -6.18 7.51 13.87
CA ARG A 161 -4.73 7.79 13.98
C ARG A 161 -4.01 7.67 12.65
N TYR A 162 -4.32 6.63 11.87
CA TYR A 162 -3.76 6.46 10.54
C TYR A 162 -4.15 7.62 9.60
N TRP A 163 -5.44 7.99 9.57
CA TRP A 163 -5.94 9.08 8.74
C TRP A 163 -5.38 10.45 9.15
N GLU A 164 -5.27 10.72 10.44
CA GLU A 164 -4.71 11.97 10.98
C GLU A 164 -3.19 12.07 10.78
N SER A 165 -2.51 10.94 10.54
CA SER A 165 -1.07 10.93 10.23
C SER A 165 -0.74 11.42 8.82
N ARG A 166 -1.73 11.63 7.94
CA ARG A 166 -1.50 12.01 6.55
C ARG A 166 -0.78 13.36 6.44
N VAL A 167 0.30 13.38 5.69
CA VAL A 167 1.03 14.58 5.29
C VAL A 167 1.13 14.57 3.76
N PRO A 168 0.82 15.68 3.05
CA PRO A 168 1.07 15.76 1.62
C PRO A 168 2.52 15.37 1.29
N LEU A 169 2.75 14.54 0.27
CA LEU A 169 4.09 14.03 -0.04
C LEU A 169 5.12 15.16 -0.22
N ALA A 170 4.70 16.28 -0.82
CA ALA A 170 5.54 17.45 -1.03
C ALA A 170 5.96 18.19 0.25
N ASP A 171 5.28 17.92 1.37
CA ASP A 171 5.53 18.55 2.67
C ASP A 171 6.08 17.53 3.71
N TYR A 172 6.28 16.27 3.31
CA TYR A 172 6.82 15.21 4.15
C TYR A 172 8.31 15.45 4.49
N LYS A 173 8.71 15.15 5.73
CA LYS A 173 10.05 15.48 6.27
C LYS A 173 10.79 14.26 6.84
N ASP A 174 10.53 13.07 6.30
CA ASP A 174 11.19 11.81 6.69
C ASP A 174 11.13 11.51 8.20
N ASN A 175 10.02 11.86 8.85
CA ASN A 175 9.84 11.77 10.30
C ASN A 175 8.88 10.66 10.76
N PHE A 176 8.47 9.76 9.86
CA PHE A 176 7.59 8.63 10.20
C PHE A 176 8.39 7.35 10.40
N THR A 177 7.84 6.44 11.19
CA THR A 177 8.48 5.17 11.51
C THR A 177 8.38 4.22 10.31
N LEU A 178 7.16 4.04 9.80
CA LEU A 178 6.85 3.19 8.65
C LEU A 178 6.15 4.01 7.58
N PRO A 179 6.87 4.90 6.87
CA PRO A 179 6.25 5.77 5.88
C PRO A 179 5.76 4.99 4.68
N GLU A 180 4.51 5.24 4.31
CA GLU A 180 3.86 4.69 3.12
C GLU A 180 3.21 5.82 2.32
N ILE A 181 3.26 5.72 1.00
CA ILE A 181 2.55 6.61 0.08
C ILE A 181 1.16 6.04 -0.19
N VAL A 182 0.15 6.89 -0.11
CA VAL A 182 -1.26 6.57 -0.35
C VAL A 182 -1.87 7.54 -1.36
N ILE A 183 -2.53 6.99 -2.38
CA ILE A 183 -3.14 7.73 -3.48
C ILE A 183 -4.55 7.18 -3.72
N TRP A 184 -5.58 8.03 -3.63
CA TRP A 184 -6.99 7.61 -3.79
C TRP A 184 -7.48 7.61 -5.23
N THR A 185 -6.69 8.17 -6.16
CA THR A 185 -7.03 8.21 -7.58
C THR A 185 -6.33 7.11 -8.36
N PRO A 186 -6.95 6.63 -9.46
CA PRO A 186 -6.27 5.74 -10.39
C PRO A 186 -5.01 6.34 -11.00
N ILE A 187 -3.98 5.51 -11.18
CA ILE A 187 -2.74 5.87 -11.86
C ILE A 187 -2.71 5.19 -13.22
N PRO A 188 -2.62 5.93 -14.34
CA PRO A 188 -2.61 5.38 -15.69
C PRO A 188 -1.33 4.59 -15.97
N GLN A 189 -1.44 3.62 -16.87
CA GLN A 189 -0.40 2.64 -17.19
C GLN A 189 0.91 3.27 -17.69
N ASP A 190 0.86 4.40 -18.40
CA ASP A 190 2.03 5.08 -18.97
C ASP A 190 2.99 5.64 -17.89
N ARG A 191 2.56 5.67 -16.62
CA ARG A 191 3.36 6.10 -15.47
C ARG A 191 3.86 4.95 -14.60
N VAL A 192 3.57 3.69 -14.97
CA VAL A 192 3.91 2.51 -14.18
C VAL A 192 4.99 1.70 -14.92
N HIS A 193 6.17 1.65 -14.33
CA HIS A 193 7.37 1.07 -14.94
C HIS A 193 7.82 -0.18 -14.20
N PHE A 194 8.08 -1.25 -14.93
CA PHE A 194 8.72 -2.44 -14.38
C PHE A 194 10.14 -2.14 -13.91
N VAL A 195 10.50 -2.61 -12.70
CA VAL A 195 11.87 -2.51 -12.18
C VAL A 195 12.53 -3.88 -12.19
N TRP A 196 11.94 -4.83 -11.47
CA TRP A 196 12.42 -6.21 -11.42
C TRP A 196 11.32 -7.19 -11.00
N GLU A 197 11.61 -8.47 -11.21
CA GLU A 197 10.86 -9.61 -10.72
C GLU A 197 11.82 -10.58 -10.04
N LYS A 198 11.46 -11.05 -8.85
CA LYS A 198 12.27 -11.98 -8.03
C LYS A 198 11.37 -13.00 -7.36
N ASP A 199 11.94 -14.15 -7.02
CA ASP A 199 11.32 -15.04 -6.04
C ASP A 199 11.33 -14.37 -4.65
N LEU A 200 10.21 -14.48 -3.92
CA LEU A 200 10.05 -13.89 -2.60
C LEU A 200 11.16 -14.31 -1.63
N HIS A 201 11.48 -15.61 -1.56
CA HIS A 201 12.47 -16.10 -0.59
C HIS A 201 13.85 -15.59 -0.95
N GLY A 202 14.23 -15.67 -2.23
CA GLY A 202 15.48 -15.09 -2.71
C GLY A 202 15.60 -13.58 -2.43
N PHE A 203 14.51 -12.82 -2.60
CA PHE A 203 14.48 -11.39 -2.27
C PHE A 203 14.64 -11.11 -0.78
N LEU A 204 13.96 -11.86 0.08
CA LEU A 204 14.06 -11.69 1.54
C LEU A 204 15.46 -12.08 2.04
N ASP A 205 16.07 -13.13 1.50
CA ASP A 205 17.43 -13.51 1.87
C ASP A 205 18.45 -12.44 1.46
N GLU A 206 18.33 -11.86 0.26
CA GLU A 206 19.16 -10.71 -0.17
C GLU A 206 18.96 -9.51 0.76
N THR A 207 17.71 -9.20 1.10
CA THR A 207 17.35 -8.03 1.93
C THR A 207 17.93 -8.13 3.33
N HIS A 208 17.95 -9.34 3.89
CA HIS A 208 18.47 -9.62 5.24
C HIS A 208 19.94 -10.04 5.26
N GLY A 209 20.61 -10.11 4.11
CA GLY A 209 22.00 -10.54 4.00
C GLY A 209 22.24 -11.98 4.44
N ARG A 210 21.29 -12.89 4.14
CA ARG A 210 21.33 -14.32 4.52
C ARG A 210 21.96 -15.22 3.44
N SER A 211 22.65 -14.64 2.46
CA SER A 211 23.27 -15.32 1.32
C SER A 211 24.68 -15.86 1.58
#